data_AF-A0A0J8AXG0-F1
#
_entry.id   AF-A0A0J8AXG0-F1
#
_cell.length_a   1.000
_cell.length_b   1.000
_cell.length_c   1.000
_cell.angle_alpha   90.00
_cell.angle_beta   90.00
_cell.angle_gamma   90.00
#
_symmetry.space_group_name_H-M   'P 1'
#
loop_
_entity.id
_entity.type
_entity.pdbx_description
1 polymer ?
#
loop_
_entity_poly.entity_id
_entity_poly.type
_entity_poly.pdbx_seq_one_letter_code
_entity_poly.pdbx_strand_id
1 'polypeptide(L)'
;GLLVATVMFDWELKKDEVKQGESQALLMELLEVRTRLALDDSVTSRAQKTELRKKLLSAIEEHKMGPFLRHVTSHDSKFQTAPGLQEKLDVINAQELAEIEAKIKDAVDSLGESEV
;
A
#
# COMPACT_ATOMS: atom_id res chain seq x y z
N GLY A 1 -1.35 -25.51 32.46
CA GLY A 1 -1.23 -24.10 32.04
C GLY A 1 -1.81 -23.93 30.66
N LEU A 2 -3.14 -23.80 30.55
CA LEU A 2 -3.90 -23.80 29.30
C LEU A 2 -4.60 -22.45 29.02
N LEU A 3 -4.17 -21.39 29.69
CA LEU A 3 -4.82 -20.06 29.65
C LEU A 3 -4.03 -19.00 28.86
N VAL A 4 -2.82 -19.33 28.39
CA VAL A 4 -1.98 -18.38 27.66
C VAL A 4 -2.26 -18.41 26.15
N ALA A 5 -2.61 -19.57 25.59
CA ALA A 5 -2.81 -19.74 24.15
C ALA A 5 -4.08 -19.05 23.62
N THR A 6 -5.17 -19.05 24.38
CA THR A 6 -6.44 -18.41 23.97
C THR A 6 -6.40 -16.88 23.98
N VAL A 7 -5.60 -16.28 24.87
CA VAL A 7 -5.48 -14.81 24.94
C VAL A 7 -4.56 -14.28 23.84
N MET A 8 -3.54 -15.04 23.42
CA MET A 8 -2.67 -14.66 22.30
C MET A 8 -3.41 -14.70 20.96
N PHE A 9 -4.22 -15.73 20.70
CA PHE A 9 -5.05 -15.83 19.49
C PHE A 9 -6.06 -14.69 19.35
N ASP A 10 -6.72 -14.30 20.44
CA ASP A 10 -7.75 -13.25 20.41
C ASP A 10 -7.16 -11.84 20.20
N TRP A 11 -5.90 -11.61 20.58
CA TRP A 11 -5.19 -10.34 20.34
C TRP A 11 -4.58 -10.25 18.95
N GLU A 12 -4.08 -11.37 18.41
CA GLU A 12 -3.58 -11.44 17.03
C GLU A 12 -4.72 -11.24 16.02
N LEU A 13 -5.88 -11.85 16.24
CA LEU A 13 -7.08 -11.62 15.43
C LEU A 13 -7.53 -10.15 15.45
N LYS A 14 -7.59 -9.52 16.63
CA LYS A 14 -7.92 -8.09 16.76
C LYS A 14 -6.90 -7.18 16.09
N LYS A 15 -5.61 -7.54 16.12
CA LYS A 15 -4.56 -6.78 15.43
C LYS A 15 -4.70 -6.85 13.91
N ASP A 16 -5.05 -8.00 13.37
CA ASP A 16 -5.22 -8.16 11.93
C ASP A 16 -6.48 -7.47 11.42
N GLU A 17 -7.57 -7.46 12.19
CA GLU A 17 -8.77 -6.64 11.92
C GLU A 17 -8.45 -5.13 11.93
N VAL A 18 -7.66 -4.66 12.90
CA VAL A 18 -7.24 -3.25 12.98
C VAL A 18 -6.36 -2.88 11.78
N LYS A 19 -5.39 -3.73 11.40
CA LYS A 19 -4.55 -3.51 10.21
C LYS A 19 -5.36 -3.49 8.91
N GLN A 20 -6.36 -4.37 8.78
CA GLN A 20 -7.26 -4.35 7.62
C GLN A 20 -8.11 -3.08 7.56
N GLY A 21 -8.64 -2.63 8.71
CA GLY A 21 -9.39 -1.37 8.81
C GLY A 21 -8.54 -0.15 8.45
N GLU A 22 -7.30 -0.09 8.94
CA GLU A 22 -6.32 0.96 8.61
C GLU A 22 -5.98 0.95 7.11
N SER A 23 -5.78 -0.23 6.53
CA SER A 23 -5.52 -0.37 5.09
C SER A 23 -6.71 0.08 4.24
N GLN A 24 -7.95 -0.21 4.64
CA GLN A 24 -9.14 0.26 3.94
C GLN A 24 -9.32 1.77 4.05
N ALA A 25 -9.05 2.35 5.22
CA ALA A 25 -9.13 3.80 5.43
C ALA A 25 -8.16 4.55 4.50
N LEU A 26 -6.92 4.07 4.38
CA LEU A 26 -5.93 4.60 3.44
C LEU A 26 -6.45 4.54 1.99
N LEU A 27 -6.96 3.39 1.54
CA LEU A 27 -7.45 3.23 0.17
C LEU A 27 -8.63 4.17 -0.13
N MET A 28 -9.52 4.36 0.84
CA MET A 28 -10.64 5.31 0.73
C MET A 28 -10.15 6.76 0.63
N GLU A 29 -9.13 7.12 1.41
CA GLU A 29 -8.52 8.45 1.33
C GLU A 29 -7.86 8.70 -0.03
N LEU A 30 -7.10 7.73 -0.55
CA LEU A 30 -6.46 7.83 -1.86
C LEU A 30 -7.50 7.92 -2.99
N LEU A 31 -8.60 7.17 -2.88
CA LEU A 31 -9.72 7.24 -3.82
C LEU A 31 -10.38 8.62 -3.80
N GLU A 32 -10.62 9.20 -2.62
CA GLU A 32 -11.20 10.53 -2.49
C GLU A 32 -10.28 11.61 -3.12
N VAL A 33 -8.98 11.55 -2.81
CA VAL A 33 -7.98 12.47 -3.38
C VAL A 33 -7.96 12.38 -4.91
N ARG A 34 -7.92 11.16 -5.46
CA ARG A 34 -7.92 10.94 -6.91
C ARG A 34 -9.22 11.44 -7.56
N THR A 35 -10.36 11.22 -6.91
CA THR A 35 -11.65 11.70 -7.39
C THR A 35 -11.64 13.22 -7.48
N ARG A 36 -11.20 13.92 -6.43
CA ARG A 36 -11.08 15.39 -6.42
C ARG A 36 -10.12 15.92 -7.48
N LEU A 37 -9.03 15.21 -7.76
CA LEU A 37 -8.09 15.58 -8.84
C LEU A 37 -8.72 15.50 -10.24
N ALA A 38 -9.68 14.58 -10.44
CA ALA A 38 -10.39 14.38 -11.70
C ALA A 38 -11.53 15.39 -11.94
N LEU A 39 -12.05 16.03 -10.87
CA LEU A 39 -13.11 17.04 -10.99
C LEU A 39 -12.61 18.30 -11.71
N ASP A 40 -13.52 19.07 -12.30
CA ASP A 40 -13.19 20.33 -12.98
C ASP A 40 -12.59 21.39 -12.04
N ASP A 41 -11.86 22.34 -12.63
CA ASP A 41 -11.20 23.44 -11.90
C ASP A 41 -12.20 24.37 -11.19
N SER A 42 -13.49 24.34 -11.58
CA SER A 42 -14.59 25.05 -10.91
C SER A 42 -14.96 24.45 -9.55
N VAL A 43 -14.71 23.15 -9.36
CA VAL A 43 -14.99 22.43 -8.10
C VAL A 43 -13.74 22.31 -7.26
N THR A 44 -12.62 21.99 -7.87
CA THR A 44 -11.32 21.87 -7.19
C THR A 44 -10.32 22.80 -7.87
N SER A 45 -9.99 23.89 -7.19
CA SER A 45 -9.09 24.90 -7.74
C SER A 45 -7.71 24.33 -8.06
N ARG A 46 -6.99 24.99 -8.97
CA ARG A 46 -5.62 24.58 -9.35
C ARG A 46 -4.67 24.47 -8.15
N ALA A 47 -4.77 25.41 -7.19
CA ALA A 47 -3.96 25.38 -5.98
C ALA A 47 -4.25 24.15 -5.12
N GLN A 48 -5.54 23.83 -4.92
CA GLN A 48 -5.96 22.62 -4.20
C GLN A 48 -5.49 21.35 -4.92
N LYS A 49 -5.60 21.29 -6.26
CA LYS A 49 -5.10 20.14 -7.03
C LYS A 49 -3.59 19.96 -6.87
N THR A 50 -2.80 21.04 -6.76
CA THR A 50 -1.36 20.93 -6.47
C THR A 50 -1.12 20.28 -5.11
N GLU A 51 -1.83 20.71 -4.07
CA GLU A 51 -1.69 20.11 -2.73
C GLU A 51 -2.18 18.66 -2.67
N LEU A 52 -3.28 18.34 -3.36
CA LEU A 52 -3.77 16.97 -3.48
C LEU A 52 -2.75 16.05 -4.19
N ARG A 53 -2.04 16.54 -5.22
CA ARG A 53 -0.97 15.77 -5.86
C ARG A 53 0.20 15.50 -4.92
N LYS A 54 0.63 16.49 -4.14
CA LYS A 54 1.68 16.32 -3.12
C LYS A 54 1.27 15.30 -2.07
N LYS A 55 0.03 15.40 -1.58
CA LYS A 55 -0.53 14.44 -0.62
C LYS A 55 -0.54 13.02 -1.18
N LEU A 56 -0.99 12.86 -2.43
CA LEU A 56 -1.01 11.57 -3.12
C LEU A 56 0.40 11.00 -3.31
N LEU A 57 1.36 11.84 -3.70
CA LEU A 57 2.76 11.44 -3.86
C LEU A 57 3.37 10.99 -2.53
N SER A 58 3.15 11.74 -1.46
CA SER A 58 3.65 11.39 -0.12
C SER A 58 3.14 10.02 0.34
N ALA A 59 1.85 9.75 0.16
CA ALA A 59 1.27 8.45 0.52
C ALA A 59 1.81 7.31 -0.35
N ILE A 60 2.02 7.55 -1.64
CA ILE A 60 2.64 6.57 -2.55
C ILE A 60 4.06 6.21 -2.08
N GLU A 61 4.86 7.20 -1.68
CA GLU A 61 6.22 6.98 -1.19
C GLU A 61 6.23 6.22 0.14
N GLU A 62 5.39 6.64 1.08
CA GLU A 62 5.27 6.04 2.41
C GLU A 62 4.85 4.56 2.34
N HIS A 63 3.86 4.25 1.50
CA HIS A 63 3.31 2.91 1.35
C HIS A 63 3.95 2.11 0.20
N LYS A 64 5.05 2.61 -0.38
CA LYS A 64 5.81 1.94 -1.44
C LYS A 64 4.93 1.50 -2.62
N MET A 65 3.97 2.33 -3.03
CA MET A 65 2.96 1.97 -4.03
C MET A 65 3.47 2.18 -5.47
N GLY A 66 4.57 1.51 -5.85
CA GLY A 66 5.23 1.66 -7.15
C GLY A 66 4.30 1.48 -8.36
N PRO A 67 3.48 0.42 -8.44
CA PRO A 67 2.51 0.25 -9.53
C PRO A 67 1.49 1.38 -9.62
N PHE A 68 1.08 1.93 -8.48
CA PHE A 68 0.11 3.02 -8.45
C PHE A 68 0.72 4.35 -8.93
N LEU A 69 1.99 4.62 -8.60
CA LEU A 69 2.73 5.76 -9.15
C LEU A 69 2.76 5.74 -10.68
N ARG A 70 3.05 4.59 -11.27
CA ARG A 70 3.07 4.38 -12.72
C ARG A 70 1.70 4.63 -13.35
N HIS A 71 0.64 4.16 -12.69
CA HIS A 71 -0.72 4.42 -13.13
C HIS A 71 -1.07 5.91 -13.08
N VAL A 72 -0.76 6.61 -11.98
CA VAL A 72 -1.12 8.03 -11.82
C VAL A 72 -0.34 8.91 -12.81
N THR A 73 0.97 8.69 -12.94
CA THR A 73 1.84 9.47 -13.85
C THR A 73 1.48 9.28 -15.34
N SER A 74 0.97 8.10 -15.72
CA SER A 74 0.49 7.86 -17.09
C SER A 74 -0.85 8.52 -17.41
N HIS A 75 -1.66 8.89 -16.40
CA HIS A 75 -3.00 9.45 -16.59
C HIS A 75 -3.10 10.95 -16.21
N ASP A 76 -2.19 11.47 -15.38
CA ASP A 76 -2.13 12.89 -15.01
C ASP A 76 -0.76 13.47 -15.38
N SER A 77 -0.68 14.15 -16.52
CA SER A 77 0.55 14.80 -17.00
C SER A 77 1.07 15.92 -16.10
N LYS A 78 0.24 16.42 -15.18
CA LYS A 78 0.64 17.42 -14.17
C LYS A 78 1.19 16.76 -12.90
N PHE A 79 1.15 15.43 -12.81
CA PHE A 79 1.72 14.68 -11.71
C PHE A 79 3.23 14.53 -11.90
N GLN A 80 3.98 15.44 -11.28
CA GLN A 80 5.43 15.48 -11.35
C GLN A 80 6.04 14.69 -10.19
N THR A 81 7.08 13.90 -10.48
CA THR A 81 7.78 13.07 -9.52
C THR A 81 9.28 13.36 -9.54
N ALA A 82 9.98 13.00 -8.46
CA ALA A 82 11.44 13.09 -8.45
C ALA A 82 12.05 12.11 -9.47
N PRO A 83 13.13 12.48 -10.18
CA PRO A 83 13.85 11.57 -11.06
C PRO A 83 14.29 10.30 -10.31
N GLY A 84 14.10 9.12 -10.90
CA GLY A 84 14.49 7.85 -10.30
C GLY A 84 13.52 7.28 -9.26
N LEU A 85 12.42 7.99 -8.93
CA LEU A 85 11.49 7.52 -7.89
C LEU A 85 10.79 6.21 -8.29
N GLN A 86 10.35 6.08 -9.54
CA GLN A 86 9.67 4.87 -10.00
C GLN A 86 10.59 3.66 -9.91
N GLU A 87 11.83 3.80 -10.38
CA GLU A 87 12.85 2.75 -10.34
C GLU A 87 13.17 2.35 -8.91
N LYS A 88 13.27 3.32 -7.99
CA LYS A 88 13.47 3.06 -6.56
C LYS A 88 12.33 2.22 -5.99
N LEU A 89 11.08 2.57 -6.29
CA LEU A 89 9.91 1.83 -5.79
C LEU A 89 9.82 0.43 -6.40
N ASP A 90 10.10 0.29 -7.69
CA ASP A 90 10.11 -1.01 -8.38
C ASP A 90 11.15 -1.96 -7.73
N VAL A 91 12.34 -1.47 -7.40
CA VAL A 91 13.38 -2.26 -6.72
C VAL A 91 12.91 -2.71 -5.33
N ILE A 92 12.35 -1.80 -4.53
CA ILE A 92 11.85 -2.11 -3.20
C ILE A 92 10.73 -3.16 -3.28
N ASN A 93 9.76 -2.97 -4.17
CA ASN A 93 8.64 -3.91 -4.30
C ASN A 93 9.11 -5.29 -4.80
N ALA A 94 10.09 -5.36 -5.70
CA ALA A 94 10.64 -6.62 -6.17
C ALA A 94 11.39 -7.39 -5.07
N GLN A 95 12.14 -6.68 -4.21
CA GLN A 95 12.83 -7.27 -3.06
C GLN A 95 11.82 -7.83 -2.04
N GLU A 96 10.82 -7.04 -1.66
CA GLU A 96 9.79 -7.48 -0.71
C GLU A 96 8.96 -8.65 -1.25
N LEU A 97 8.65 -8.65 -2.55
CA LEU A 97 7.96 -9.77 -3.18
C LEU A 97 8.79 -11.06 -3.11
N ALA A 98 10.08 -10.98 -3.45
CA ALA A 98 10.98 -12.14 -3.38
C ALA A 98 11.12 -12.68 -1.95
N GLU A 99 11.16 -11.81 -0.94
CA GLU A 99 11.16 -12.24 0.48
C GLU A 99 9.87 -12.95 0.87
N ILE A 100 8.71 -12.45 0.42
CA ILE A 100 7.41 -13.07 0.68
C ILE A 100 7.31 -14.43 -0.02
N GLU A 101 7.74 -14.52 -1.27
CA GLU A 101 7.77 -15.78 -2.04
C GLU A 101 8.66 -16.83 -1.39
N ALA A 102 9.85 -16.43 -0.88
CA ALA A 102 10.72 -17.32 -0.13
C ALA A 102 10.04 -17.84 1.16
N LYS A 103 9.40 -16.95 1.93
CA LYS A 103 8.66 -17.33 3.14
C LYS A 103 7.49 -18.27 2.85
N ILE A 104 6.75 -18.03 1.76
CA ILE A 104 5.66 -18.90 1.33
C ILE A 104 6.21 -20.28 0.96
N LYS A 105 7.31 -20.32 0.20
CA LYS A 105 7.94 -21.58 -0.18
C LYS A 105 8.39 -22.38 1.04
N ASP A 106 9.13 -21.76 1.96
CA ASP A 106 9.60 -22.41 3.19
C ASP A 106 8.43 -22.92 4.04
N ALA A 107 7.33 -22.16 4.13
CA ALA A 107 6.13 -22.57 4.85
C ALA A 107 5.41 -23.76 4.19
N VAL A 108 5.34 -23.79 2.86
CA VAL A 108 4.75 -24.91 2.10
C VAL A 108 5.58 -26.17 2.26
N ASP A 109 6.91 -26.06 2.15
CA ASP A 109 7.83 -27.19 2.31
C ASP A 109 7.75 -27.76 3.75
N SER A 110 7.68 -26.87 4.76
CA SER A 110 7.55 -27.27 6.18
C SER A 110 6.22 -27.96 6.52
N LEU A 111 5.11 -27.54 5.89
CA LEU A 111 3.81 -28.21 6.07
C LEU A 111 3.79 -29.58 5.41
N GLY A 112 4.46 -29.73 4.26
CA GLY A 112 4.60 -31.02 3.57
C GLY A 112 5.45 -32.05 4.31
N GLU A 113 6.46 -31.60 5.07
CA GLU A 113 7.28 -32.50 5.92
C GLU A 113 6.58 -32.93 7.21
N SER A 114 5.52 -32.24 7.64
CA SER A 114 4.77 -32.58 8.86
C SER A 114 3.67 -33.63 8.64
N GLU A 115 3.42 -34.06 7.40
CA GLU A 115 2.49 -35.14 7.04
C GLU A 115 3.18 -36.50 6.77
N VAL A 116 4.49 -36.61 6.99
CA VAL A 116 5.29 -37.85 6.78
C VAL A 116 5.77 -38.45 8.11
#